data_AF-A0A2S9FTM6-F1
#
_entry.id   AF-A0A2S9FTM6-F1
#
_cell.length_a   1.000
_cell.length_b   1.000
_cell.length_c   1.000
_cell.angle_alpha   90.00
_cell.angle_beta   90.00
_cell.angle_gamma   90.00
#
_symmetry.space_group_name_H-M   'P 1'
#
loop_
_entity.id
_entity.type
_entity.pdbx_description
1 polymer ?
#
loop_
_entity_poly.entity_id
_entity_poly.type
_entity_poly.pdbx_seq_one_letter_code
_entity_poly.pdbx_strand_id
1 'polypeptide(L)'
;GTASGKSLAYQLPILTALNEDPRSRVLYLSPTKALGHDQLRAAASLTSAVPGLSDVAPTAYDGDSPAEVRRFARERSRWIFSNPDMIHLS
;
A
#
# COMPACT_ATOMS: atom_id res chain seq x y z
N GLY A 1 -12.29 -5.00 -15.14
CA GLY A 1 -11.51 -4.46 -16.27
C GLY A 1 -10.23 -3.84 -15.78
N THR A 2 -9.19 -4.67 -15.68
CA THR A 2 -7.89 -4.41 -15.02
C THR A 2 -6.81 -3.83 -15.95
N ALA A 3 -7.10 -3.70 -17.25
CA ALA A 3 -6.15 -3.20 -18.26
C ALA A 3 -6.32 -1.73 -18.66
N SER A 4 -7.20 -0.94 -18.01
CA SER A 4 -7.55 0.41 -18.50
C SER A 4 -6.76 1.56 -17.87
N GLY A 5 -5.64 1.30 -17.18
CA GLY A 5 -4.81 2.37 -16.58
C GLY A 5 -5.47 3.15 -15.42
N LYS A 6 -6.67 2.77 -14.96
CA LYS A 6 -7.35 3.46 -13.84
C LYS A 6 -6.51 3.47 -12.56
N SER A 7 -5.73 2.42 -12.32
CA SER A 7 -4.86 2.38 -11.15
C SER A 7 -3.77 3.46 -11.18
N LEU A 8 -3.29 3.81 -12.38
CA LEU A 8 -2.26 4.83 -12.55
C LEU A 8 -2.72 6.21 -12.09
N ALA A 9 -4.02 6.51 -12.22
CA ALA A 9 -4.61 7.79 -11.84
C ALA A 9 -4.46 8.09 -10.34
N TYR A 10 -4.42 7.07 -9.48
CA TYR A 10 -4.10 7.25 -8.06
C TYR A 10 -2.66 6.86 -7.72
N GLN A 11 -2.04 5.90 -8.42
CA GLN A 11 -0.68 5.47 -8.13
C GLN A 11 0.35 6.57 -8.39
N LEU A 12 0.25 7.33 -9.48
CA LEU A 12 1.20 8.41 -9.77
C LEU A 12 1.23 9.49 -8.68
N PRO A 13 0.10 10.14 -8.30
CA PRO A 13 0.16 11.16 -7.26
C PRO A 13 0.62 10.59 -5.90
N ILE A 14 0.30 9.33 -5.59
CA ILE A 14 0.81 8.64 -4.40
C ILE A 14 2.34 8.51 -4.45
N LEU A 15 2.88 7.98 -5.55
CA LEU A 15 4.31 7.78 -5.73
C LEU A 15 5.07 9.11 -5.67
N THR A 16 4.53 10.16 -6.30
CA THR A 16 5.09 11.51 -6.23
C THR A 16 5.16 12.01 -4.78
N ALA A 17 4.03 11.97 -4.04
CA ALA A 17 4.00 12.42 -2.64
C ALA A 17 4.97 11.60 -1.75
N LEU A 18 5.04 10.29 -1.96
CA LEU A 18 5.96 9.42 -1.22
C LEU A 18 7.44 9.69 -1.56
N ASN A 19 7.75 10.10 -2.78
CA ASN A 19 9.12 10.42 -3.19
C ASN A 19 9.55 11.82 -2.70
N GLU A 20 8.63 12.78 -2.66
CA GLU A 20 8.91 14.17 -2.26
C GLU A 20 9.06 14.35 -0.74
N ASP A 21 8.26 13.64 0.06
CA ASP A 21 8.29 13.73 1.51
C ASP A 21 8.43 12.36 2.19
N PRO A 22 9.59 12.05 2.81
CA PRO A 22 9.81 10.81 3.56
C PRO A 22 8.81 10.57 4.71
N ARG A 23 8.11 11.61 5.18
CA ARG A 23 7.09 11.50 6.23
C ARG A 23 5.71 11.19 5.69
N SER A 24 5.48 11.34 4.39
CA SER A 24 4.20 11.00 3.77
C SER A 24 3.86 9.51 3.96
N ARG A 25 2.57 9.25 4.18
CA ARG A 25 1.98 7.93 4.43
C ARG A 25 0.70 7.77 3.64
N VAL A 26 0.43 6.55 3.17
CA VAL A 26 -0.75 6.22 2.38
C VAL A 26 -1.47 5.03 2.99
N LEU A 27 -2.80 5.17 3.12
CA LEU A 27 -3.72 4.08 3.42
C LEU A 27 -4.53 3.77 2.16
N TYR A 28 -4.34 2.59 1.61
CA TYR A 28 -5.13 2.07 0.50
C TYR A 28 -6.23 1.17 1.04
N LEU A 29 -7.49 1.56 0.80
CA LEU A 29 -8.65 0.77 1.21
C LEU A 29 -9.26 0.07 0.02
N SER A 30 -9.22 -1.25 0.05
CA SER A 30 -9.81 -2.10 -0.96
C SER A 30 -11.15 -2.67 -0.49
N PRO A 31 -12.18 -2.76 -1.35
CA PRO A 31 -13.43 -3.42 -1.00
C PRO A 31 -13.27 -4.92 -0.72
N THR A 32 -12.19 -5.55 -1.19
CA THR A 32 -11.91 -6.96 -0.92
C THR A 32 -10.42 -7.20 -0.67
N LYS A 33 -10.09 -8.22 0.13
CA LYS A 33 -8.69 -8.65 0.38
C LYS A 33 -7.95 -8.96 -0.93
N ALA A 34 -8.59 -9.71 -1.83
CA ALA A 34 -8.01 -10.12 -3.10
C ALA A 34 -7.58 -8.92 -3.95
N LEU A 35 -8.47 -7.92 -4.10
CA LEU A 35 -8.12 -6.71 -4.84
C LEU A 35 -7.04 -5.90 -4.11
N GLY A 36 -7.06 -5.84 -2.78
CA GLY A 36 -6.00 -5.21 -1.99
C GLY A 36 -4.62 -5.84 -2.24
N HIS A 37 -4.54 -7.17 -2.29
CA HIS A 37 -3.30 -7.91 -2.56
C HIS A 37 -2.82 -7.76 -4.01
N ASP A 38 -3.74 -7.66 -4.96
CA ASP A 38 -3.39 -7.35 -6.36
C ASP A 38 -2.75 -5.95 -6.46
N GLN A 39 -3.32 -4.94 -5.78
CA GLN A 39 -2.75 -3.59 -5.79
C GLN A 39 -1.44 -3.49 -4.99
N LEU A 40 -1.32 -4.25 -3.90
CA LEU A 40 -0.07 -4.34 -3.13
C LEU A 40 1.08 -4.85 -4.00
N ARG A 41 0.86 -5.91 -4.81
CA ARG A 41 1.87 -6.44 -5.73
C ARG A 41 2.30 -5.38 -6.76
N ALA A 42 1.35 -4.61 -7.30
CA ALA A 42 1.67 -3.52 -8.21
C ALA A 42 2.50 -2.42 -7.51
N ALA A 43 2.12 -2.02 -6.29
CA ALA A 43 2.87 -1.01 -5.52
C ALA A 43 4.28 -1.47 -5.15
N ALA A 44 4.46 -2.73 -4.76
CA ALA A 44 5.77 -3.32 -4.49
C ALA A 44 6.67 -3.29 -5.74
N SER A 45 6.12 -3.61 -6.91
CA SER A 45 6.84 -3.52 -8.19
C SER A 45 7.26 -2.08 -8.50
N LEU A 46 6.34 -1.12 -8.39
CA LEU A 46 6.60 0.29 -8.70
C LEU A 46 7.62 0.93 -7.75
N THR A 47 7.52 0.64 -6.44
CA THR A 47 8.44 1.21 -5.43
C THR A 47 9.83 0.59 -5.50
N SER A 48 9.96 -0.69 -5.85
CA SER A 48 11.27 -1.31 -6.06
C SER A 48 11.99 -0.85 -7.33
N ALA A 49 11.24 -0.40 -8.34
CA ALA A 49 11.81 0.14 -9.58
C ALA A 49 12.40 1.56 -9.46
N VAL A 50 12.10 2.28 -8.37
CA VAL A 50 12.51 3.68 -8.18
C VAL A 50 13.35 3.79 -6.90
N PRO A 51 14.66 4.07 -6.98
CA PRO A 51 15.54 4.10 -5.81
C PRO A 51 15.07 5.00 -4.66
N GLY A 52 14.47 6.16 -4.97
CA GLY A 52 13.93 7.11 -4.00
C GLY A 52 12.69 6.62 -3.23
N LEU A 53 12.13 5.48 -3.61
CA LEU A 53 10.95 4.87 -2.98
C LEU A 53 11.26 3.54 -2.26
N SER A 54 12.54 3.20 -2.14
CA SER A 54 12.99 1.93 -1.52
C SER A 54 12.60 1.79 -0.04
N ASP A 55 12.35 2.91 0.66
CA ASP A 55 11.94 2.95 2.07
C ASP A 55 10.41 2.87 2.27
N VAL A 56 9.62 2.89 1.20
CA VAL A 56 8.15 2.92 1.29
C VAL A 56 7.58 1.65 1.91
N ALA A 57 8.19 0.50 1.61
CA ALA A 57 7.79 -0.81 2.10
C ALA A 57 6.26 -1.06 2.07
N PRO A 58 5.62 -1.12 0.88
CA PRO A 58 4.20 -1.44 0.76
C PRO A 58 3.85 -2.72 1.55
N THR A 59 2.84 -2.66 2.42
CA THR A 59 2.54 -3.77 3.34
C THR A 59 1.03 -4.03 3.47
N ALA A 60 0.64 -5.31 3.50
CA ALA A 60 -0.74 -5.71 3.83
C ALA A 60 -1.03 -5.52 5.33
N TYR A 61 -2.23 -5.05 5.63
CA TYR A 61 -2.79 -4.98 6.98
C TYR A 61 -4.22 -5.47 6.95
N ASP A 62 -4.37 -6.79 7.01
CA ASP A 62 -5.65 -7.49 7.01
C ASP A 62 -5.72 -8.61 8.05
N GLY A 63 -6.86 -9.28 8.13
CA GLY A 63 -7.06 -10.41 9.05
C GLY A 63 -6.14 -11.60 8.79
N ASP A 64 -5.56 -11.70 7.60
CA ASP A 64 -4.64 -12.77 7.21
C ASP A 64 -3.17 -12.39 7.51
N SER A 65 -2.90 -11.11 7.78
CA SER A 65 -1.56 -10.58 8.03
C SER A 65 -1.03 -11.08 9.38
N PRO A 66 0.14 -11.75 9.45
CA PRO A 66 0.73 -12.19 10.72
C PRO A 66 0.98 -11.02 11.68
N ALA A 67 1.01 -11.29 12.99
CA ALA A 67 1.17 -10.25 14.01
C ALA A 67 2.46 -9.41 13.83
N GLU A 68 3.54 -10.03 13.37
CA GLU A 68 4.80 -9.36 13.05
C GLU A 68 4.66 -8.43 11.84
N VAL A 69 4.00 -8.88 10.78
CA VAL A 69 3.71 -8.04 9.59
C VAL A 69 2.84 -6.85 9.98
N ARG A 70 1.82 -7.05 10.82
CA ARG A 70 0.98 -5.96 11.33
C ARG A 70 1.79 -4.95 12.15
N ARG A 71 2.78 -5.42 12.93
CA ARG A 71 3.68 -4.55 13.69
C ARG A 71 4.58 -3.74 12.76
N PHE A 72 5.21 -4.40 11.80
CA PHE A 72 6.04 -3.77 10.78
C PHE A 72 5.24 -2.71 9.99
N ALA A 73 4.02 -3.04 9.57
CA ALA A 73 3.14 -2.11 8.87
C ALA A 73 2.91 -0.82 9.65
N ARG A 74 2.62 -0.92 10.96
CA ARG A 74 2.40 0.26 11.82
C ARG A 74 3.65 1.07 12.09
N GLU A 75 4.80 0.42 12.22
CA GLU A 75 6.05 1.06 12.66
C GLU A 75 6.90 1.58 11.50
N ARG A 76 6.84 0.94 10.33
CA ARG A 76 7.80 1.15 9.24
C ARG A 76 7.17 1.41 7.88
N SER A 77 6.02 0.80 7.57
CA SER A 77 5.43 0.96 6.24
C SER A 77 4.95 2.38 6.00
N ARG A 78 5.19 2.86 4.78
CA ARG A 78 4.68 4.15 4.29
C ARG A 78 3.46 4.01 3.41
N TRP A 79 3.10 2.78 3.04
CA TRP A 79 1.94 2.49 2.21
C TRP A 79 1.26 1.19 2.66
N ILE A 80 0.17 1.35 3.41
CA ILE A 80 -0.59 0.25 4.00
C ILE A 80 -1.78 -0.09 3.12
N PHE A 81 -1.99 -1.39 2.86
CA PHE A 81 -3.14 -1.91 2.13
C PHE A 81 -4.06 -2.65 3.09
N SER A 82 -5.30 -2.17 3.23
CA SER A 82 -6.27 -2.68 4.20
C SER A 82 -7.67 -2.81 3.57
N ASN A 83 -8.63 -3.27 4.36
CA ASN A 83 -10.03 -3.38 4.01
C ASN A 83 -10.91 -2.68 5.09
N PRO A 84 -12.20 -2.41 4.80
CA PRO A 84 -13.10 -1.78 5.77
C PRO A 84 -13.23 -2.54 7.09
N ASP A 85 -13.24 -3.88 7.04
CA ASP A 85 -13.37 -4.74 8.23
C ASP A 85 -12.28 -4.42 9.26
N MET A 86 -11.04 -4.26 8.81
CA MET A 86 -9.91 -3.97 9.69
C MET A 86 -9.90 -2.56 10.28
N ILE A 87 -10.51 -1.59 9.61
CA ILE A 87 -10.66 -0.24 10.18
C ILE A 87 -11.73 -0.26 11.27
N HIS A 88 -12.82 -1.00 11.04
CA HIS A 88 -13.93 -1.07 11.99
C HIS A 88 -13.60 -1.86 13.26
N LEU A 89 -12.62 -2.75 13.21
CA LEU A 89 -12.10 -3.51 14.35
C LEU A 89 -11.15 -2.72 15.27
N SER A 90 -10.99 -1.40 15.05
CA SER A 90 -10.11 -0.50 15.82
C SER A 90 -10.83 0.17 16.97
#